data_AF-A0A952DDJ3-F1
#
_entry.id   AF-A0A952DDJ3-F1
#
_cell.length_a   1.000
_cell.length_b   1.000
_cell.length_c   1.000
_cell.angle_alpha   90.00
_cell.angle_beta   90.00
_cell.angle_gamma   90.00
#
_symmetry.space_group_name_H-M   'P 1'
#
loop_
_entity.id
_entity.type
_entity.pdbx_description
1 polymer ?
#
loop_
_entity_poly.entity_id
_entity_poly.type
_entity_poly.pdbx_seq_one_letter_code
_entity_poly.pdbx_strand_id
1 'polypeptide(L)'
;MANNNRRHVVPNSGGGWDVTKPGAERASAHTNTKAEAEARAKEIVRNAGGGEVVIHGRDGRIQDSDTIPRGNDPFPPRDTKH
;
A
#
# COMPACT_ATOMS: atom_id res chain seq x y z
N MET A 1 15.66 6.29 -12.76
CA MET A 1 15.47 6.69 -11.36
C MET A 1 14.53 5.67 -10.72
N ALA A 2 14.93 4.99 -9.65
CA ALA A 2 14.02 4.09 -8.95
C ALA A 2 12.91 4.93 -8.32
N ASN A 3 11.74 5.01 -8.97
CA ASN A 3 10.57 5.66 -8.38
C ASN A 3 10.19 4.83 -7.16
N ASN A 4 10.73 5.11 -5.98
CA ASN A 4 10.49 4.34 -4.76
C ASN A 4 9.03 4.56 -4.33
N ASN A 5 8.11 3.92 -5.06
CA ASN A 5 6.67 4.02 -4.92
C ASN A 5 6.28 3.16 -3.73
N ARG A 6 6.55 3.70 -2.54
CA ARG A 6 6.14 3.08 -1.30
C ARG A 6 4.80 3.66 -0.85
N ARG A 7 3.87 2.80 -0.43
CA ARG A 7 2.61 3.20 0.19
C ARG A 7 2.51 2.56 1.57
N HIS A 8 2.16 3.35 2.56
CA HIS A 8 1.97 2.91 3.93
C HIS A 8 0.47 2.90 4.22
N VAL A 9 -0.07 1.74 4.57
CA VAL A 9 -1.42 1.58 5.08
C VAL A 9 -1.35 1.72 6.60
N VAL A 10 -1.76 2.87 7.13
CA VAL A 10 -1.69 3.20 8.55
C VAL A 10 -3.09 3.36 9.15
N PRO A 11 -3.32 2.93 10.40
CA PRO A 11 -4.59 3.21 11.07
C PRO A 11 -4.71 4.72 11.34
N ASN A 12 -5.91 5.28 11.09
CA ASN A 12 -6.19 6.67 11.43
C ASN A 12 -6.80 6.77 12.85
N SER A 13 -6.37 7.77 13.63
CA SER A 13 -6.85 7.98 15.01
C SER A 13 -8.33 8.35 15.10
N GLY A 14 -8.89 8.97 14.06
CA GLY A 14 -10.31 9.26 13.89
C GLY A 14 -11.14 8.07 13.40
N GLY A 15 -10.52 6.90 13.23
CA GLY A 15 -11.14 5.71 12.68
C GLY A 15 -10.77 5.50 11.21
N GLY A 16 -10.84 4.25 10.74
CA GLY A 16 -10.45 3.89 9.38
C GLY A 16 -8.94 3.75 9.19
N TRP A 17 -8.52 3.81 7.93
CA TRP A 17 -7.19 3.51 7.45
C TRP A 17 -6.77 4.49 6.35
N ASP A 18 -5.55 4.99 6.45
CA ASP A 18 -4.98 5.91 5.48
C ASP A 18 -3.90 5.23 4.65
N VAL A 19 -3.90 5.51 3.36
CA VAL A 19 -2.84 5.15 2.43
C VAL A 19 -1.94 6.37 2.25
N THR A 20 -0.75 6.37 2.85
CA THR A 20 0.19 7.51 2.78
C THR A 20 1.41 7.16 1.95
N LYS A 21 2.11 8.16 1.40
CA LYS A 21 3.45 7.99 0.83
C LYS A 21 4.47 8.40 1.90
N PRO A 22 5.65 7.76 2.00
CA PRO A 22 6.70 8.30 2.84
C PRO A 22 7.05 9.72 2.40
N GLY A 23 7.04 10.66 3.37
CA GLY A 23 7.30 12.07 3.15
C GLY A 23 6.17 12.87 2.51
N ALA A 24 4.98 12.28 2.29
CA ALA A 24 3.82 13.06 1.87
C ALA A 24 3.12 13.70 3.08
N GLU A 25 2.72 14.96 2.92
CA GLU A 25 1.95 15.70 3.91
C GLU A 25 0.48 15.23 4.00
N ARG A 26 0.01 14.45 3.01
CA ARG A 26 -1.38 14.01 2.90
C ARG A 26 -1.49 12.53 2.58
N ALA A 27 -2.55 11.91 3.08
CA ALA A 27 -2.98 10.60 2.65
C ALA A 27 -3.40 10.64 1.18
N SER A 28 -2.97 9.63 0.42
CA SER A 28 -3.40 9.39 -0.97
C SER A 28 -4.82 8.84 -1.03
N ALA A 29 -5.28 8.17 0.02
CA ALA A 29 -6.65 7.71 0.19
C ALA A 29 -6.95 7.48 1.68
N HIS A 30 -8.23 7.58 2.04
CA HIS A 30 -8.78 7.20 3.34
C HIS A 30 -9.87 6.16 3.12
N THR A 31 -9.88 5.09 3.90
CA THR A 31 -10.88 4.02 3.82
C THR A 31 -11.36 3.60 5.20
N ASN A 32 -12.52 2.94 5.27
CA ASN A 32 -13.08 2.50 6.54
C ASN A 32 -12.40 1.24 7.07
N THR A 33 -11.97 0.36 6.17
CA THR A 33 -11.35 -0.93 6.53
C THR A 33 -9.91 -1.05 6.02
N LYS A 34 -9.15 -1.92 6.69
CA LYS A 34 -7.76 -2.25 6.33
C LYS A 34 -7.67 -2.86 4.93
N ALA A 35 -8.60 -3.76 4.60
CA ALA A 35 -8.66 -4.44 3.32
C ALA A 35 -8.86 -3.46 2.16
N GLU A 36 -9.72 -2.45 2.33
CA GLU A 36 -9.90 -1.40 1.32
C GLU A 36 -8.64 -0.55 1.15
N ALA A 37 -7.98 -0.16 2.24
CA ALA A 37 -6.74 0.61 2.18
C ALA A 37 -5.62 -0.19 1.49
N GLU A 38 -5.50 -1.48 1.80
CA GLU A 38 -4.54 -2.37 1.18
C GLU A 38 -4.79 -2.52 -0.32
N ALA A 39 -6.03 -2.79 -0.72
CA ALA A 39 -6.42 -2.88 -2.13
C ALA A 39 -6.09 -1.57 -2.87
N ARG A 40 -6.42 -0.42 -2.27
CA ARG A 40 -6.14 0.89 -2.85
C ARG A 40 -4.65 1.19 -2.94
N ALA A 41 -3.87 0.82 -1.93
CA ALA A 41 -2.41 0.98 -1.92
C ALA A 41 -1.76 0.14 -3.03
N LYS A 42 -2.15 -1.14 -3.15
CA LYS A 42 -1.68 -2.04 -4.21
C LYS A 42 -2.01 -1.50 -5.61
N GLU A 43 -3.22 -1.01 -5.81
CA GLU A 43 -3.62 -0.39 -7.08
C GLU A 43 -2.76 0.84 -7.42
N ILE A 44 -2.55 1.74 -6.45
CA ILE A 44 -1.73 2.94 -6.67
C ILE A 44 -0.29 2.54 -7.03
N VAL A 45 0.30 1.58 -6.30
CA VAL A 45 1.66 1.11 -6.57
C VAL A 45 1.76 0.44 -7.94
N ARG A 46 0.80 -0.41 -8.30
CA ARG A 46 0.71 -1.06 -9.61
C ARG A 46 0.64 -0.03 -10.74
N ASN A 47 -0.28 0.94 -10.63
CA ASN A 47 -0.46 1.99 -11.63
C ASN A 47 0.77 2.90 -11.74
N ALA A 48 1.55 3.04 -10.67
CA ALA A 48 2.80 3.79 -10.67
C ALA A 48 3.99 3.01 -11.26
N GLY A 49 3.77 1.78 -11.75
CA GLY A 49 4.78 0.95 -12.37
C GLY A 49 5.58 0.11 -11.38
N GLY A 50 4.97 -0.30 -10.26
CA GLY A 50 5.57 -1.13 -9.22
C GLY A 50 6.22 -0.36 -8.07
N GLY A 51 6.44 -1.04 -6.95
CA GLY A 51 6.89 -0.47 -5.68
C GLY A 51 6.53 -1.35 -4.48
N GLU A 52 6.34 -0.74 -3.31
CA GLU A 52 6.16 -1.46 -2.04
C GLU A 52 4.92 -0.96 -1.28
N VAL A 53 4.14 -1.87 -0.72
CA VAL A 53 3.00 -1.59 0.15
C VAL A 53 3.33 -2.09 1.54
N VAL A 54 3.47 -1.19 2.49
CA VAL A 54 3.75 -1.49 3.90
C VAL A 54 2.46 -1.36 4.69
N ILE A 55 2.11 -2.39 5.43
CA ILE A 55 0.86 -2.48 6.17
C ILE A 55 1.15 -2.42 7.67
N HIS A 56 0.61 -1.40 8.32
CA HIS A 56 0.76 -1.21 9.76
C HIS A 56 -0.39 -1.87 10.50
N GLY A 57 -0.15 -2.30 11.73
CA GLY A 57 -1.16 -2.71 12.68
C GLY A 57 -1.73 -1.53 13.43
N ARG A 58 -2.82 -1.77 14.18
CA ARG A 58 -3.38 -0.78 15.11
C ARG A 58 -2.41 -0.41 16.25
N ASP A 59 -1.40 -1.24 16.48
CA ASP A 59 -0.31 -1.00 17.42
C ASP A 59 0.83 -0.14 16.83
N GLY A 60 0.69 0.32 15.58
CA GLY A 60 1.68 1.15 14.89
C GLY A 60 2.92 0.38 14.42
N ARG A 61 2.95 -0.95 14.57
CA ARG A 61 4.02 -1.80 14.05
C ARG A 61 3.71 -2.24 12.63
N ILE A 62 4.73 -2.54 11.85
CA ILE A 62 4.55 -3.18 10.55
C ILE A 62 4.05 -4.60 10.79
N GLN A 63 2.84 -4.89 10.31
CA GLN A 63 2.28 -6.24 10.33
C GLN A 63 2.68 -7.02 9.09
N ASP A 64 2.70 -6.36 7.94
CA ASP A 64 3.00 -7.01 6.67
C ASP A 64 3.56 -6.01 5.66
N SER A 65 4.24 -6.52 4.63
CA SER A 65 4.74 -5.72 3.52
C SER A 65 4.68 -6.53 2.24
N ASP A 66 4.07 -5.96 1.21
CA ASP A 66 3.93 -6.56 -0.12
C ASP A 66 4.73 -5.75 -1.14
N THR A 67 5.60 -6.41 -1.90
CA THR A 67 6.39 -5.76 -2.95
C THR A 67 5.79 -6.07 -4.31
N ILE A 68 5.28 -5.04 -4.97
CA ILE A 68 4.73 -5.13 -6.32
C ILE A 68 5.88 -4.92 -7.32
N PRO A 69 6.26 -5.94 -8.12
CA PRO A 69 7.35 -5.81 -9.09
C PRO A 69 7.05 -4.72 -10.12
N ARG A 70 8.10 -4.05 -10.59
CA ARG A 70 7.97 -3.06 -11.67
C ARG A 70 7.74 -3.80 -12.98
N GLY A 71 6.60 -3.55 -13.62
CA GLY A 71 6.25 -4.21 -14.86
C GLY A 71 7.08 -3.74 -16.05
N ASN A 72 7.76 -4.68 -16.70
CA ASN A 72 7.73 -4.83 -18.15
C ASN A 72 7.19 -6.25 -18.48
N ASP A 73 6.07 -6.64 -17.85
CA ASP A 73 5.59 -8.03 -17.89
C ASP A 73 4.07 -8.08 -18.17
N PRO A 74 3.62 -8.79 -19.23
CA PRO A 74 2.22 -8.84 -19.65
C PRO A 74 1.30 -9.72 -18.78
N PHE A 75 1.79 -10.40 -17.72
CA PHE A 75 0.95 -11.33 -16.95
C PHE A 75 1.57 -11.75 -15.59
N PRO A 76 1.25 -11.13 -14.43
CA PRO A 76 1.77 -11.62 -13.15
C PRO A 76 0.73 -12.50 -12.39
N PRO A 77 1.19 -13.56 -11.69
CA PRO A 77 0.33 -14.54 -11.03
C PRO A 77 -0.35 -13.99 -9.77
N ARG A 78 -1.55 -14.52 -9.50
CA ARG A 78 -2.37 -14.23 -8.31
C ARG A 78 -1.80 -14.99 -7.13
N ASP A 79 -0.96 -14.36 -6.31
CA ASP A 79 -0.61 -14.90 -5.00
C ASP A 79 -1.75 -14.67 -4.01
N THR A 80 -2.64 -15.65 -3.92
CA THR A 80 -3.49 -15.86 -2.74
C THR A 80 -2.65 -16.50 -1.65
N LYS A 81 -2.15 -15.69 -0.69
CA LYS A 81 -1.81 -16.21 0.64
C LYS A 81 -3.07 -16.18 1.50
N HIS A 82 -3.49 -17.35 1.97
CA HIS A 82 -4.45 -17.56 3.05
C HIS A 82 -3.78 -18.40 4.13
#